data_AF-A0A1H3XXG2-F1
#
_entry.id   AF-A0A1H3XXG2-F1
#
_cell.length_a   1.000
_cell.length_b   1.000
_cell.length_c   1.000
_cell.angle_alpha   90.00
_cell.angle_beta   90.00
_cell.angle_gamma   90.00
#
_symmetry.space_group_name_H-M   'P 1'
#
loop_
_entity.id
_entity.type
_entity.pdbx_description
1 polymer ?
#
loop_
_entity_poly.entity_id
_entity_poly.type
_entity_poly.pdbx_seq_one_letter_code
_entity_poly.pdbx_strand_id
1 'polypeptide(L)'
;MTQNNCSDNMRMNNLRWMKRLLALAASGMILLAAGLPVSAGKKAPKMPAKAQMGELNTAPSIPLPGDNAEAAAAPTANTAAAGDVYDIILFFGQSNLVGESYPTDLQFDNGSAEAVAEAAAQTGIDADIVRNAVDNTKTFVEQIPDTVYEYSLLDNEFYPIEEGMRTGKDRKLAGAVAWDPASSSWVSTSVVEHSLPNAFARSNMVNMVPEFCSSYHRLTGHKVIAVLCALGGVPIQAYLPMDDPGYLAPLQEGSDYAYMYKGVVDSFNGALNRAAQNGWNVAGRYFVSFQGESDIYNPSYNDYYMQVVRQWQQLGITKGALVETSFTIGEPLGAQAVQEMHLRQEKLIVDNPCLVLGSSFDFDHYVPDKSNYNAFWKGKWNDADWEDAYGLARLVTDAAEQNRIHLNSAALTQIGRETAENLAAFVMADVR
;
A
#
# COMPACT_ATOMS: atom_id res chain seq x y z
N MET A 1 41.45 -18.94 1.18
CA MET A 1 40.81 -18.78 -0.14
C MET A 1 39.32 -18.66 0.12
N THR A 2 38.76 -17.44 0.00
CA THR A 2 37.32 -17.12 -0.22
C THR A 2 37.14 -15.61 0.01
N GLN A 3 37.63 -14.81 -0.93
CA GLN A 3 37.07 -13.51 -1.26
C GLN A 3 36.34 -13.71 -2.60
N ASN A 4 35.19 -13.04 -2.79
CA ASN A 4 34.39 -12.90 -4.04
C ASN A 4 32.95 -13.45 -4.02
N ASN A 5 32.14 -13.16 -2.98
CA ASN A 5 30.68 -13.31 -3.10
C ASN A 5 29.89 -11.99 -2.92
N CYS A 6 30.52 -10.89 -2.47
CA CYS A 6 29.81 -9.62 -2.22
C CYS A 6 29.74 -8.71 -3.46
N SER A 7 30.68 -8.84 -4.41
CA SER A 7 30.65 -8.11 -5.69
C SER A 7 29.57 -8.59 -6.65
N ASP A 8 29.05 -9.79 -6.44
CA ASP A 8 28.20 -10.47 -7.42
C ASP A 8 26.72 -10.10 -7.24
N ASN A 9 26.27 -9.78 -6.03
CA ASN A 9 24.88 -9.32 -5.79
C ASN A 9 24.64 -7.87 -6.24
N MET A 10 25.57 -6.94 -5.99
CA MET A 10 25.50 -5.59 -6.59
C MET A 10 25.65 -5.64 -8.11
N ARG A 11 26.47 -6.56 -8.64
CA ARG A 11 26.54 -6.81 -10.09
C ARG A 11 25.26 -7.39 -10.64
N MET A 12 24.53 -8.24 -9.92
CA MET A 12 23.28 -8.86 -10.38
C MET A 12 22.13 -7.85 -10.47
N ASN A 13 22.00 -6.93 -9.50
CA ASN A 13 21.03 -5.85 -9.58
C ASN A 13 21.39 -4.85 -10.70
N ASN A 14 22.67 -4.53 -10.86
CA ASN A 14 23.14 -3.72 -11.99
C ASN A 14 23.04 -4.44 -13.36
N LEU A 15 23.15 -5.77 -13.41
CA LEU A 15 22.97 -6.55 -14.65
C LEU A 15 21.50 -6.69 -15.03
N ARG A 16 20.60 -6.88 -14.05
CA ARG A 16 19.14 -6.82 -14.27
C ARG A 16 18.74 -5.42 -14.73
N TRP A 17 19.30 -4.38 -14.12
CA TRP A 17 19.14 -2.98 -14.53
C TRP A 17 19.63 -2.73 -15.96
N MET A 18 20.86 -3.13 -16.32
CA MET A 18 21.37 -2.97 -17.70
C MET A 18 20.54 -3.76 -18.72
N LYS A 19 20.07 -4.96 -18.38
CA LYS A 19 19.20 -5.76 -19.26
C LYS A 19 17.82 -5.10 -19.44
N ARG A 20 17.23 -4.53 -18.37
CA ARG A 20 15.94 -3.81 -18.43
C ARG A 20 16.06 -2.48 -19.19
N LEU A 21 17.13 -1.71 -18.97
CA LEU A 21 17.42 -0.49 -19.73
C LEU A 21 17.75 -0.75 -21.20
N LEU A 22 18.47 -1.84 -21.51
CA LEU A 22 18.73 -2.28 -22.88
C LEU A 22 17.45 -2.77 -23.56
N ALA A 23 16.55 -3.44 -22.85
CA ALA A 23 15.25 -3.82 -23.39
C ALA A 23 14.38 -2.58 -23.69
N LEU A 24 14.36 -1.58 -22.81
CA LEU A 24 13.64 -0.32 -23.04
C LEU A 24 14.27 0.54 -24.13
N ALA A 25 15.60 0.58 -24.24
CA ALA A 25 16.31 1.27 -25.31
C ALA A 25 16.17 0.55 -26.67
N ALA A 26 16.08 -0.78 -26.67
CA ALA A 26 15.79 -1.59 -27.87
C ALA A 26 14.33 -1.42 -28.35
N SER A 27 13.40 -1.06 -27.46
CA SER A 27 12.01 -0.72 -27.78
C SER A 27 11.80 0.70 -28.34
N GLY A 28 12.89 1.45 -28.62
CA GLY A 28 12.85 2.56 -29.58
C GLY A 28 12.22 3.87 -29.10
N MET A 29 12.59 4.40 -27.93
CA MET A 29 12.22 5.78 -27.56
C MET A 29 13.39 6.58 -26.97
N ILE A 30 14.05 7.35 -27.83
CA ILE A 30 14.80 8.55 -27.43
C ILE A 30 14.10 9.73 -28.09
N LEU A 31 13.54 10.63 -27.30
CA LEU A 31 13.32 12.01 -27.74
C LEU A 31 13.59 12.97 -26.58
N LEU A 32 14.68 13.74 -26.77
CA LEU A 32 15.11 14.83 -25.90
C LEU A 32 14.12 16.00 -25.90
N ALA A 33 14.10 16.67 -24.75
CA ALA A 33 13.44 17.93 -24.46
C ALA A 33 13.84 19.10 -25.39
N ALA A 34 12.88 19.99 -25.69
CA ALA A 34 13.02 21.45 -25.68
C ALA A 34 11.72 22.16 -26.10
N GLY A 35 11.30 23.19 -25.33
CA GLY A 35 10.52 24.32 -25.89
C GLY A 35 9.30 24.80 -25.09
N LEU A 36 9.49 25.79 -24.22
CA LEU A 36 8.47 26.80 -23.84
C LEU A 36 8.25 27.78 -25.02
N PRO A 37 7.06 28.40 -25.21
CA PRO A 37 6.73 29.65 -24.49
C PRO A 37 5.23 30.02 -24.21
N VAL A 38 5.03 30.72 -23.08
CA VAL A 38 4.32 32.01 -22.83
C VAL A 38 2.82 32.24 -23.20
N SER A 39 2.03 32.42 -22.12
CA SER A 39 0.94 33.38 -21.79
C SER A 39 -0.26 33.72 -22.70
N ALA A 40 -1.48 33.65 -22.10
CA ALA A 40 -2.53 34.68 -21.99
C ALA A 40 -3.71 34.02 -21.24
N GLY A 41 -4.30 34.49 -20.13
CA GLY A 41 -4.78 35.82 -19.81
C GLY A 41 -6.30 35.92 -20.09
N LYS A 42 -7.17 35.67 -19.09
CA LYS A 42 -8.31 36.53 -18.67
C LYS A 42 -9.52 35.82 -18.01
N LYS A 43 -9.93 36.48 -16.91
CA LYS A 43 -11.30 36.77 -16.43
C LYS A 43 -12.09 35.69 -15.66
N ALA A 44 -12.12 35.90 -14.34
CA ALA A 44 -13.15 35.45 -13.41
C ALA A 44 -14.52 36.09 -13.72
N PRO A 45 -15.63 35.36 -13.53
CA PRO A 45 -16.96 35.94 -13.37
C PRO A 45 -17.37 36.05 -11.89
N LYS A 46 -18.25 37.03 -11.67
CA LYS A 46 -18.74 37.61 -10.41
C LYS A 46 -19.66 36.66 -9.64
N MET A 47 -19.52 36.67 -8.31
CA MET A 47 -20.55 36.23 -7.36
C MET A 47 -21.81 37.13 -7.42
N PRO A 48 -23.01 36.58 -7.24
CA PRO A 48 -24.15 37.30 -6.70
C PRO A 48 -24.36 37.00 -5.20
N ALA A 49 -25.08 37.93 -4.58
CA ALA A 49 -25.15 38.18 -3.16
C ALA A 49 -26.12 37.27 -2.37
N LYS A 50 -25.85 37.27 -1.06
CA LYS A 50 -26.67 36.85 0.09
C LYS A 50 -28.20 36.88 -0.13
N ALA A 51 -28.86 35.81 0.32
CA ALA A 51 -30.24 35.85 0.81
C ALA A 51 -30.30 35.29 2.23
N GLN A 52 -31.08 35.96 3.08
CA GLN A 52 -31.25 35.77 4.52
C GLN A 52 -32.28 34.68 4.87
N MET A 53 -32.00 34.02 6.00
CA MET A 53 -32.88 33.55 7.09
C MET A 53 -34.21 32.84 6.78
N GLY A 54 -34.34 31.65 7.37
CA GLY A 54 -35.59 31.05 7.83
C GLY A 54 -35.30 29.98 8.90
N GLU A 55 -35.70 30.26 10.15
CA GLU A 55 -35.68 29.33 11.28
C GLU A 55 -36.86 28.31 11.24
N LEU A 56 -36.76 27.29 12.11
CA LEU A 56 -37.79 26.34 12.60
C LEU A 56 -38.04 25.12 11.67
N ASN A 57 -38.13 23.86 12.12
CA ASN A 57 -38.54 23.30 13.41
C ASN A 57 -37.99 21.86 13.62
N THR A 58 -37.76 21.57 14.90
CA THR A 58 -37.89 20.33 15.68
C THR A 58 -38.15 18.97 14.99
N ALA A 59 -37.34 17.97 15.36
CA ALA A 59 -37.67 16.54 15.28
C ALA A 59 -37.06 15.78 16.49
N PRO A 60 -37.65 14.63 16.90
CA PRO A 60 -37.78 14.23 18.30
C PRO A 60 -36.65 13.35 18.84
N SER A 61 -36.48 13.44 20.16
CA SER A 61 -35.65 12.57 21.00
C SER A 61 -36.15 11.12 21.00
N ILE A 62 -35.24 10.20 20.68
CA ILE A 62 -35.43 8.75 20.82
C ILE A 62 -34.62 8.27 22.05
N PRO A 63 -35.17 7.39 22.93
CA PRO A 63 -34.53 7.03 24.19
C PRO A 63 -33.41 6.01 24.00
N LEU A 64 -32.30 6.20 24.72
CA LEU A 64 -31.24 5.20 24.88
C LEU A 64 -31.71 4.08 25.83
N PRO A 65 -31.55 2.79 25.50
CA PRO A 65 -31.65 1.71 26.46
C PRO A 65 -30.28 1.32 27.01
N GLY A 66 -30.13 1.51 28.33
CA GLY A 66 -29.77 0.44 29.26
C GLY A 66 -28.30 0.06 29.37
N ASP A 67 -27.67 0.60 30.42
CA ASP A 67 -26.46 0.09 31.04
C ASP A 67 -26.55 -1.41 31.34
N ASN A 68 -25.62 -2.19 30.79
CA ASN A 68 -25.18 -3.48 31.34
C ASN A 68 -23.68 -3.61 31.02
N ALA A 69 -22.85 -2.93 31.81
CA ALA A 69 -21.41 -3.09 31.80
C ALA A 69 -21.05 -4.38 32.55
N GLU A 70 -20.89 -5.49 31.83
CA GLU A 70 -20.01 -6.56 32.28
C GLU A 70 -18.56 -6.08 32.08
N ALA A 71 -17.85 -5.91 33.19
CA ALA A 71 -16.45 -5.53 33.21
C ALA A 71 -15.62 -6.58 32.46
N ALA A 72 -15.16 -6.24 31.26
CA ALA A 72 -14.13 -6.99 30.56
C ALA A 72 -12.84 -6.92 31.39
N ALA A 73 -12.29 -8.10 31.71
CA ALA A 73 -11.01 -8.20 32.39
C ALA A 73 -9.92 -7.47 31.58
N ALA A 74 -9.13 -6.64 32.27
CA ALA A 74 -7.99 -5.96 31.69
C ALA A 74 -7.00 -6.99 31.10
N PRO A 75 -6.48 -6.78 29.87
CA PRO A 75 -5.48 -7.67 29.30
C PRO A 75 -4.23 -7.67 30.18
N THR A 76 -3.77 -8.87 30.52
CA THR A 76 -2.54 -9.11 31.25
C THR A 76 -1.37 -8.68 30.38
N ALA A 77 -0.46 -7.86 30.93
CA ALA A 77 0.72 -7.39 30.23
C ALA A 77 1.56 -8.59 29.76
N ASN A 78 1.63 -8.79 28.44
CA ASN A 78 2.54 -9.75 27.82
C ASN A 78 3.97 -9.25 28.05
N THR A 79 4.63 -9.81 29.07
CA THR A 79 6.02 -9.47 29.38
C THR A 79 6.91 -10.03 28.28
N ALA A 80 7.61 -9.15 27.54
CA ALA A 80 8.52 -9.55 26.47
C ALA A 80 9.57 -10.53 27.01
N ALA A 81 9.89 -11.57 26.22
CA ALA A 81 10.97 -12.47 26.58
C ALA A 81 12.29 -11.70 26.55
N ALA A 82 13.21 -12.01 27.47
CA ALA A 82 14.51 -11.37 27.51
C ALA A 82 15.26 -11.62 26.19
N GLY A 83 15.44 -10.57 25.38
CA GLY A 83 16.15 -10.62 24.10
C GLY A 83 15.31 -10.32 22.85
N ASP A 84 13.99 -10.17 22.97
CA ASP A 84 13.15 -9.80 21.84
C ASP A 84 13.52 -8.40 21.30
N VAL A 85 13.68 -8.30 19.98
CA VAL A 85 13.88 -7.05 19.24
C VAL A 85 12.69 -6.83 18.33
N TYR A 86 12.17 -5.61 18.30
CA TYR A 86 11.01 -5.21 17.52
C TYR A 86 11.39 -4.19 16.46
N ASP A 87 10.77 -4.30 15.29
CA ASP A 87 10.78 -3.26 14.27
C ASP A 87 9.35 -2.76 14.04
N ILE A 88 9.19 -1.45 13.92
CA ILE A 88 7.90 -0.83 13.58
C ILE A 88 7.88 -0.50 12.10
N ILE A 89 6.86 -0.98 11.40
CA ILE A 89 6.70 -0.85 9.96
C ILE A 89 5.42 -0.05 9.67
N LEU A 90 5.58 1.13 9.09
CA LEU A 90 4.47 1.92 8.56
C LEU A 90 4.07 1.39 7.18
N PHE A 91 2.82 1.01 7.01
CA PHE A 91 2.22 0.68 5.72
C PHE A 91 1.30 1.83 5.29
N PHE A 92 1.67 2.57 4.24
CA PHE A 92 0.87 3.67 3.70
C PHE A 92 0.71 3.58 2.19
N GLY A 93 -0.40 4.07 1.65
CA GLY A 93 -0.66 4.00 0.21
C GLY A 93 -2.14 3.89 -0.16
N GLN A 94 -2.43 3.17 -1.24
CA GLN A 94 -3.75 3.09 -1.85
C GLN A 94 -4.42 1.73 -1.67
N SER A 95 -5.46 1.46 -2.45
CA SER A 95 -6.42 0.38 -2.28
C SER A 95 -5.82 -1.03 -2.39
N ASN A 96 -4.75 -1.22 -3.17
CA ASN A 96 -4.03 -2.50 -3.20
C ASN A 96 -3.37 -2.84 -1.85
N LEU A 97 -2.90 -1.84 -1.09
CA LEU A 97 -2.39 -2.02 0.27
C LEU A 97 -3.51 -2.26 1.30
N VAL A 98 -4.71 -1.74 1.02
CA VAL A 98 -5.93 -2.00 1.81
C VAL A 98 -6.48 -3.41 1.55
N GLY A 99 -6.23 -3.98 0.36
CA GLY A 99 -6.75 -5.29 -0.05
C GLY A 99 -8.21 -5.21 -0.48
N GLU A 100 -8.55 -4.26 -1.36
CA GLU A 100 -9.90 -4.05 -1.91
C GLU A 100 -10.23 -5.04 -3.04
N SER A 101 -10.34 -6.33 -2.71
CA SER A 101 -10.85 -7.34 -3.62
C SER A 101 -12.22 -7.89 -3.21
N TYR A 102 -13.00 -8.37 -4.18
CA TYR A 102 -14.33 -8.94 -3.99
C TYR A 102 -14.29 -10.46 -3.76
N PRO A 103 -15.09 -10.99 -2.81
CA PRO A 103 -15.12 -12.43 -2.49
C PRO A 103 -15.72 -13.20 -3.66
N THR A 104 -14.84 -13.81 -4.44
CA THR A 104 -15.11 -14.59 -5.65
C THR A 104 -14.14 -15.76 -5.70
N ASP A 105 -14.47 -16.78 -6.50
CA ASP A 105 -13.58 -17.92 -6.71
C ASP A 105 -12.23 -17.47 -7.27
N LEU A 106 -11.19 -18.28 -7.02
CA LEU A 106 -9.88 -18.05 -7.62
C LEU A 106 -9.98 -18.08 -9.14
N GLN A 107 -9.18 -17.24 -9.79
CA GLN A 107 -9.07 -17.24 -11.25
C GLN A 107 -8.19 -18.38 -11.79
N PHE A 108 -7.54 -19.13 -10.91
CA PHE A 108 -6.70 -20.29 -11.23
C PHE A 108 -7.05 -21.50 -10.35
N ASP A 109 -6.75 -22.70 -10.83
CA ASP A 109 -6.91 -23.94 -10.08
C ASP A 109 -5.70 -24.20 -9.16
N ASN A 110 -5.96 -24.62 -7.93
CA ASN A 110 -4.96 -25.03 -6.96
C ASN A 110 -5.29 -26.38 -6.26
N GLY A 111 -6.22 -27.16 -6.82
CA GLY A 111 -6.71 -28.40 -6.24
C GLY A 111 -5.77 -29.61 -6.37
N SER A 112 -4.67 -29.49 -7.13
CA SER A 112 -3.66 -30.54 -7.31
C SER A 112 -2.25 -29.96 -7.38
N ALA A 113 -1.22 -30.78 -7.19
CA ALA A 113 0.17 -30.35 -7.27
C ALA A 113 0.53 -29.87 -8.69
N GLU A 114 -0.03 -30.52 -9.72
CA GLU A 114 0.11 -30.15 -11.12
C GLU A 114 -0.55 -28.80 -11.42
N ALA A 115 -1.79 -28.59 -10.95
CA ALA A 115 -2.49 -27.31 -11.12
C ALA A 115 -1.77 -26.16 -10.40
N VAL A 116 -1.26 -26.40 -9.19
CA VAL A 116 -0.43 -25.43 -8.45
C VAL A 116 0.82 -25.05 -9.24
N ALA A 117 1.52 -26.04 -9.81
CA ALA A 117 2.72 -25.78 -10.60
C ALA A 117 2.42 -25.00 -11.90
N GLU A 118 1.30 -25.31 -12.56
CA GLU A 118 0.83 -24.59 -13.74
C GLU A 118 0.45 -23.14 -13.41
N ALA A 119 -0.37 -22.94 -12.39
CA ALA A 119 -0.79 -21.61 -11.94
C ALA A 119 0.41 -20.76 -11.50
N ALA A 120 1.35 -21.33 -10.75
CA ALA A 120 2.59 -20.64 -10.36
C ALA A 120 3.42 -20.21 -11.58
N ALA A 121 3.54 -21.08 -12.59
CA ALA A 121 4.26 -20.76 -13.81
C ALA A 121 3.57 -19.68 -14.66
N GLN A 122 2.23 -19.68 -14.71
CA GLN A 122 1.44 -18.71 -15.46
C GLN A 122 1.42 -17.32 -14.80
N THR A 123 1.33 -17.29 -13.47
CA THR A 123 1.13 -16.06 -12.69
C THR A 123 2.43 -15.48 -12.12
N GLY A 124 3.53 -16.24 -12.12
CA GLY A 124 4.75 -15.83 -11.43
C GLY A 124 4.62 -15.80 -9.90
N ILE A 125 3.51 -16.29 -9.34
CA ILE A 125 3.31 -16.40 -7.89
C ILE A 125 3.96 -17.69 -7.39
N ASP A 126 4.62 -17.63 -6.24
CA ASP A 126 5.26 -18.79 -5.64
C ASP A 126 4.25 -19.93 -5.39
N ALA A 127 4.68 -21.16 -5.66
CA ALA A 127 3.82 -22.34 -5.62
C ALA A 127 3.19 -22.61 -4.23
N ASP A 128 3.84 -22.20 -3.14
CA ASP A 128 3.25 -22.30 -1.81
C ASP A 128 2.16 -21.25 -1.55
N ILE A 129 2.30 -20.04 -2.09
CA ILE A 129 1.25 -19.02 -2.06
C ILE A 129 0.03 -19.49 -2.87
N VAL A 130 0.25 -20.00 -4.09
CA VAL A 130 -0.82 -20.57 -4.93
C VAL A 130 -1.57 -21.69 -4.21
N ARG A 131 -0.84 -22.59 -3.55
CA ARG A 131 -1.42 -23.69 -2.77
C ARG A 131 -2.26 -23.20 -1.59
N ASN A 132 -1.87 -22.09 -0.98
CA ASN A 132 -2.52 -21.53 0.19
C ASN A 132 -3.63 -20.51 -0.17
N ALA A 133 -3.80 -20.18 -1.45
CA ALA A 133 -4.86 -19.33 -1.93
C ALA A 133 -6.24 -19.99 -1.67
N VAL A 134 -7.19 -19.23 -1.14
CA VAL A 134 -8.53 -19.73 -0.79
C VAL A 134 -9.56 -19.20 -1.77
N ASP A 135 -9.55 -17.89 -1.94
CA ASP A 135 -10.45 -17.15 -2.80
C ASP A 135 -9.75 -15.85 -3.21
N ASN A 136 -10.37 -15.08 -4.10
CA ASN A 136 -9.83 -13.82 -4.61
C ASN A 136 -9.47 -12.77 -3.53
N THR A 137 -9.99 -12.93 -2.31
CA THR A 137 -9.80 -12.04 -1.15
C THR A 137 -8.93 -12.60 -0.05
N LYS A 138 -8.62 -13.89 -0.06
CA LYS A 138 -7.87 -14.54 1.02
C LYS A 138 -6.86 -15.56 0.51
N THR A 139 -5.63 -15.42 1.00
CA THR A 139 -4.58 -16.44 0.97
C THR A 139 -4.16 -16.75 2.41
N PHE A 140 -3.98 -18.02 2.76
CA PHE A 140 -3.49 -18.38 4.08
C PHE A 140 -2.01 -18.04 4.23
N VAL A 141 -1.69 -17.24 5.25
CA VAL A 141 -0.33 -16.92 5.67
C VAL A 141 -0.11 -17.51 7.05
N GLU A 142 0.84 -18.44 7.15
CA GLU A 142 1.26 -18.99 8.43
C GLU A 142 1.96 -17.91 9.26
N GLN A 143 1.51 -17.74 10.51
CA GLN A 143 2.07 -16.78 11.46
C GLN A 143 2.70 -17.52 12.65
N ILE A 144 3.93 -17.12 13.01
CA ILE A 144 4.56 -17.62 14.24
C ILE A 144 3.92 -16.87 15.43
N PRO A 145 3.34 -17.56 16.42
CA PRO A 145 2.71 -16.91 17.57
C PRO A 145 3.65 -15.93 18.28
N ASP A 146 3.10 -14.82 18.76
CA ASP A 146 3.82 -13.77 19.51
C ASP A 146 4.98 -13.09 18.76
N THR A 147 4.92 -13.03 17.43
CA THR A 147 5.97 -12.40 16.60
C THR A 147 5.53 -11.18 15.81
N VAL A 148 4.23 -11.09 15.48
CA VAL A 148 3.69 -10.04 14.62
C VAL A 148 2.45 -9.41 15.25
N TYR A 149 2.41 -8.08 15.24
CA TYR A 149 1.35 -7.31 15.89
C TYR A 149 0.88 -6.18 14.97
N GLU A 150 -0.42 -5.90 14.97
CA GLU A 150 -1.00 -4.66 14.48
C GLU A 150 -1.17 -3.68 15.65
N TYR A 151 -0.85 -2.41 15.44
CA TYR A 151 -1.23 -1.33 16.34
C TYR A 151 -2.60 -0.74 15.99
N SER A 152 -3.52 -0.68 16.97
CA SER A 152 -4.81 0.02 16.85
C SER A 152 -4.72 1.44 17.43
N LEU A 153 -4.94 2.46 16.59
CA LEU A 153 -5.00 3.84 17.02
C LEU A 153 -6.18 4.15 17.96
N LEU A 154 -7.31 3.47 17.78
CA LEU A 154 -8.53 3.75 18.55
C LEU A 154 -8.41 3.32 20.01
N ASP A 155 -7.81 2.14 20.21
CA ASP A 155 -7.74 1.52 21.53
C ASP A 155 -6.35 1.69 22.15
N ASN A 156 -5.37 2.18 21.38
CA ASN A 156 -3.96 2.29 21.75
C ASN A 156 -3.38 0.96 22.26
N GLU A 157 -3.66 -0.12 21.53
CA GLU A 157 -3.29 -1.49 21.87
C GLU A 157 -2.63 -2.22 20.70
N PHE A 158 -1.86 -3.26 21.06
CA PHE A 158 -1.30 -4.20 20.09
C PHE A 158 -2.14 -5.46 20.02
N TYR A 159 -2.42 -5.90 18.81
CA TYR A 159 -3.13 -7.14 18.58
C TYR A 159 -2.30 -8.09 17.72
N PRO A 160 -2.20 -9.38 18.06
CA PRO A 160 -1.49 -10.33 17.23
C PRO A 160 -2.13 -10.41 15.84
N ILE A 161 -1.30 -10.50 14.80
CA ILE A 161 -1.77 -10.88 13.46
C ILE A 161 -1.77 -12.40 13.42
N GLU A 162 -2.94 -13.01 13.51
CA GLU A 162 -3.09 -14.47 13.56
C GLU A 162 -3.34 -15.06 12.16
N GLU A 163 -3.08 -16.36 12.03
CA GLU A 163 -3.33 -17.11 10.80
C GLU A 163 -4.78 -17.00 10.36
N GLY A 164 -5.00 -16.63 9.10
CA GLY A 164 -6.32 -16.62 8.49
C GLY A 164 -7.27 -15.51 8.96
N MET A 165 -6.80 -14.57 9.79
CA MET A 165 -7.56 -13.37 10.14
C MET A 165 -7.94 -12.57 8.89
N ARG A 166 -9.22 -12.22 8.78
CA ARG A 166 -9.69 -11.07 7.99
C ARG A 166 -9.84 -9.89 8.94
N THR A 167 -8.74 -9.30 9.41
CA THR A 167 -8.83 -8.19 10.36
C THR A 167 -9.60 -7.01 9.73
N GLY A 168 -10.47 -6.40 10.53
CA GLY A 168 -11.51 -5.45 10.08
C GLY A 168 -12.92 -6.04 10.16
N LYS A 169 -13.13 -7.31 9.77
CA LYS A 169 -14.43 -7.98 9.87
C LYS A 169 -14.62 -8.77 11.17
N ASP A 170 -13.58 -9.46 11.63
CA ASP A 170 -13.68 -10.34 12.82
C ASP A 170 -13.46 -9.59 14.15
N ARG A 171 -12.99 -8.34 14.09
CA ARG A 171 -12.80 -7.48 15.28
C ARG A 171 -13.83 -6.36 15.34
N LYS A 172 -15.12 -6.67 15.52
CA LYS A 172 -16.25 -5.78 15.94
C LYS A 172 -16.36 -4.33 15.40
N LEU A 173 -15.55 -3.91 14.43
CA LEU A 173 -15.36 -2.53 14.02
C LEU A 173 -15.10 -2.51 12.50
N ALA A 174 -16.11 -2.91 11.73
CA ALA A 174 -16.13 -2.70 10.29
C ALA A 174 -16.19 -1.17 10.03
N GLY A 175 -15.13 -0.58 9.49
CA GLY A 175 -15.11 0.86 9.25
C GLY A 175 -13.74 1.51 9.05
N ALA A 176 -13.75 2.77 8.63
CA ALA A 176 -12.58 3.65 8.65
C ALA A 176 -12.33 4.22 10.07
N VAL A 177 -11.15 4.79 10.27
CA VAL A 177 -10.81 5.56 11.47
C VAL A 177 -10.80 7.03 11.09
N ALA A 178 -11.58 7.86 11.77
CA ALA A 178 -11.72 9.29 11.47
C ALA A 178 -11.42 10.17 12.70
N TRP A 179 -10.86 11.37 12.48
CA TRP A 179 -10.70 12.36 13.54
C TRP A 179 -12.03 13.10 13.77
N ASP A 180 -12.56 13.00 14.98
CA ASP A 180 -13.69 13.82 15.42
C ASP A 180 -13.16 15.11 16.07
N PRO A 181 -13.32 16.29 15.44
CA PRO A 181 -12.89 17.55 16.01
C PRO A 181 -13.69 17.94 17.26
N ALA A 182 -14.93 17.48 17.40
CA ALA A 182 -15.77 17.83 18.54
C ALA A 182 -15.27 17.17 19.84
N SER A 183 -14.88 15.90 19.77
CA SER A 183 -14.25 15.18 20.89
C SER A 183 -12.73 15.30 20.92
N SER A 184 -12.10 15.86 19.88
CA SER A 184 -10.63 15.87 19.70
C SER A 184 -10.03 14.47 19.85
N SER A 185 -10.67 13.48 19.24
CA SER A 185 -10.28 12.07 19.36
C SER A 185 -10.49 11.31 18.05
N TRP A 186 -9.83 10.15 17.93
CA TRP A 186 -10.06 9.22 16.84
C TRP A 186 -11.27 8.33 17.13
N VAL A 187 -12.17 8.21 16.16
CA VAL A 187 -13.41 7.42 16.28
C VAL A 187 -13.52 6.42 15.14
N SER A 188 -14.17 5.29 15.41
CA SER A 188 -14.56 4.35 14.36
C SER A 188 -15.76 4.91 13.59
N THR A 189 -15.71 4.86 12.26
CA THR A 189 -16.83 5.23 11.39
C THR A 189 -17.17 4.08 10.44
N SER A 190 -18.46 3.78 10.29
CA SER A 190 -18.94 2.80 9.29
C SER A 190 -18.85 3.32 7.85
N VAL A 191 -18.54 4.60 7.70
CA VAL A 191 -18.55 5.32 6.45
C VAL A 191 -17.10 5.53 6.00
N VAL A 192 -16.67 4.78 4.97
CA VAL A 192 -15.49 5.13 4.17
C VAL A 192 -15.92 6.20 3.18
N GLU A 193 -16.34 7.35 3.68
CA GLU A 193 -16.59 8.50 2.82
C GLU A 193 -15.36 9.37 2.85
N HIS A 194 -14.84 9.61 1.66
CA HIS A 194 -14.00 10.74 1.31
C HIS A 194 -14.43 12.03 2.05
N SER A 195 -15.73 12.20 2.36
CA SER A 195 -16.35 13.37 3.02
C SER A 195 -15.89 13.66 4.44
N LEU A 196 -15.24 12.71 5.11
CA LEU A 196 -14.75 12.91 6.46
C LEU A 196 -13.30 13.42 6.44
N PRO A 197 -13.04 14.67 6.89
CA PRO A 197 -11.67 15.14 7.05
C PRO A 197 -10.94 14.26 8.07
N ASN A 198 -9.79 13.73 7.69
CA ASN A 198 -8.93 12.82 8.45
C ASN A 198 -9.45 11.38 8.59
N ALA A 199 -9.79 10.69 7.50
CA ALA A 199 -10.10 9.26 7.55
C ALA A 199 -8.98 8.41 6.95
N PHE A 200 -8.71 7.22 7.49
CA PHE A 200 -7.99 6.18 6.75
C PHE A 200 -8.78 4.87 6.79
N ALA A 201 -8.68 4.08 5.71
CA ALA A 201 -9.35 2.80 5.64
C ALA A 201 -8.62 1.80 6.54
N ARG A 202 -9.39 0.96 7.24
CA ARG A 202 -8.79 -0.25 7.82
C ARG A 202 -8.53 -1.20 6.67
N SER A 203 -7.27 -1.59 6.49
CA SER A 203 -6.90 -2.68 5.59
C SER A 203 -7.67 -3.94 5.99
N ASN A 204 -8.13 -4.71 5.00
CA ASN A 204 -8.65 -6.05 5.24
C ASN A 204 -7.56 -7.03 5.68
N MET A 205 -6.28 -6.61 5.56
CA MET A 205 -5.10 -7.28 6.11
C MET A 205 -5.01 -8.77 5.82
N VAL A 206 -5.47 -9.17 4.64
CA VAL A 206 -5.64 -10.58 4.29
C VAL A 206 -4.45 -11.17 3.55
N ASN A 207 -3.51 -10.35 3.08
CA ASN A 207 -2.53 -10.77 2.07
C ASN A 207 -1.14 -10.14 2.28
N MET A 208 -0.89 -8.99 1.64
CA MET A 208 0.43 -8.34 1.60
C MET A 208 1.02 -8.07 2.99
N VAL A 209 0.25 -7.50 3.91
CA VAL A 209 0.75 -7.13 5.25
C VAL A 209 1.09 -8.37 6.10
N PRO A 210 0.20 -9.37 6.27
CA PRO A 210 0.56 -10.60 6.98
C PRO A 210 1.76 -11.32 6.38
N GLU A 211 1.81 -11.47 5.05
CA GLU A 211 2.92 -12.17 4.38
C GLU A 211 4.23 -11.42 4.54
N PHE A 212 4.19 -10.08 4.39
CA PHE A 212 5.34 -9.24 4.67
C PHE A 212 5.82 -9.47 6.10
N CYS A 213 4.94 -9.38 7.10
CA CYS A 213 5.34 -9.46 8.50
C CYS A 213 5.92 -10.85 8.84
N SER A 214 5.30 -11.92 8.36
CA SER A 214 5.77 -13.30 8.55
C SER A 214 7.13 -13.52 7.89
N SER A 215 7.27 -13.12 6.62
CA SER A 215 8.52 -13.27 5.87
C SER A 215 9.65 -12.42 6.47
N TYR A 216 9.37 -11.17 6.81
CA TYR A 216 10.34 -10.26 7.41
C TYR A 216 10.86 -10.81 8.74
N HIS A 217 9.95 -11.27 9.62
CA HIS A 217 10.33 -11.90 10.88
C HIS A 217 11.22 -13.12 10.68
N ARG A 218 10.88 -14.01 9.73
CA ARG A 218 11.70 -15.19 9.41
C ARG A 218 13.10 -14.83 8.90
N LEU A 219 13.24 -13.70 8.19
CA LEU A 219 14.50 -13.26 7.61
C LEU A 219 15.41 -12.51 8.60
N THR A 220 14.83 -11.70 9.49
CA THR A 220 15.59 -10.84 10.42
C THR A 220 15.66 -11.39 11.83
N GLY A 221 14.71 -12.23 12.23
CA GLY A 221 14.46 -12.64 13.61
C GLY A 221 13.79 -11.57 14.47
N HIS A 222 13.56 -10.36 13.94
CA HIS A 222 12.90 -9.29 14.67
C HIS A 222 11.39 -9.48 14.65
N LYS A 223 10.73 -9.18 15.77
CA LYS A 223 9.27 -9.10 15.85
C LYS A 223 8.78 -7.85 15.13
N VAL A 224 7.58 -7.88 14.58
CA VAL A 224 7.05 -6.80 13.73
C VAL A 224 5.85 -6.13 14.38
N ILE A 225 5.85 -4.81 14.41
CA ILE A 225 4.68 -3.98 14.74
C ILE A 225 4.24 -3.26 13.46
N ALA A 226 3.15 -3.71 12.87
CA ALA A 226 2.53 -3.11 11.70
C ALA A 226 1.64 -1.92 12.10
N VAL A 227 1.88 -0.78 11.45
CA VAL A 227 1.06 0.44 11.57
C VAL A 227 0.41 0.71 10.23
N LEU A 228 -0.92 0.64 10.16
CA LEU A 228 -1.65 0.68 8.89
C LEU A 228 -2.34 2.01 8.65
N CYS A 229 -1.97 2.67 7.57
CA CYS A 229 -2.47 3.99 7.20
C CYS A 229 -2.62 4.12 5.69
N ALA A 230 -3.36 3.20 5.07
CA ALA A 230 -3.68 3.21 3.64
C ALA A 230 -5.14 3.62 3.40
N LEU A 231 -5.42 4.20 2.24
CA LEU A 231 -6.79 4.54 1.82
C LEU A 231 -6.91 4.50 0.30
N GLY A 232 -7.94 3.83 -0.22
CA GLY A 232 -8.21 3.79 -1.65
C GLY A 232 -8.42 5.17 -2.27
N GLY A 233 -7.89 5.36 -3.48
CA GLY A 233 -8.17 6.55 -4.31
C GLY A 233 -7.58 7.89 -3.84
N VAL A 234 -6.71 7.92 -2.81
CA VAL A 234 -6.11 9.19 -2.36
C VAL A 234 -4.76 9.47 -3.02
N PRO A 235 -4.54 10.66 -3.60
CA PRO A 235 -3.25 11.01 -4.18
C PRO A 235 -2.16 11.18 -3.11
N ILE A 236 -0.89 11.16 -3.52
CA ILE A 236 0.26 11.24 -2.59
C ILE A 236 0.23 12.51 -1.74
N GLN A 237 -0.32 13.61 -2.26
CA GLN A 237 -0.47 14.87 -1.52
C GLN A 237 -1.40 14.77 -0.30
N ALA A 238 -2.28 13.77 -0.22
CA ALA A 238 -3.12 13.55 0.97
C ALA A 238 -2.29 13.21 2.22
N TYR A 239 -1.05 12.76 2.03
CA TYR A 239 -0.08 12.44 3.07
C TYR A 239 0.84 13.62 3.44
N LEU A 240 0.63 14.80 2.85
CA LEU A 240 1.35 16.01 3.25
C LEU A 240 0.63 16.73 4.41
N PRO A 241 1.36 17.45 5.28
CA PRO A 241 0.76 18.34 6.27
C PRO A 241 -0.18 19.37 5.63
N MET A 242 -1.26 19.76 6.32
CA MET A 242 -2.22 20.75 5.79
C MET A 242 -1.60 22.13 5.47
N ASP A 243 -0.51 22.50 6.15
CA ASP A 243 0.22 23.74 5.93
C ASP A 243 1.31 23.62 4.84
N ASP A 244 1.52 22.43 4.29
CA ASP A 244 2.40 22.23 3.14
C ASP A 244 1.76 22.82 1.87
N PRO A 245 2.48 23.64 1.08
CA PRO A 245 1.93 24.25 -0.13
C PRO A 245 1.57 23.22 -1.22
N GLY A 246 2.11 22.00 -1.13
CA GLY A 246 1.78 20.87 -1.98
C GLY A 246 0.54 20.11 -1.53
N TYR A 247 0.04 20.32 -0.31
CA TYR A 247 -1.17 19.68 0.17
C TYR A 247 -2.36 20.08 -0.72
N LEU A 248 -3.06 19.08 -1.23
CA LEU A 248 -4.32 19.30 -1.92
C LEU A 248 -5.38 19.65 -0.88
N ALA A 249 -5.47 20.94 -0.54
CA ALA A 249 -6.67 21.47 0.10
C ALA A 249 -7.88 21.03 -0.74
N PRO A 250 -9.01 20.64 -0.11
CA PRO A 250 -10.19 20.22 -0.85
C PRO A 250 -10.48 21.22 -1.98
N LEU A 251 -10.24 20.78 -3.21
CA LEU A 251 -10.25 21.58 -4.44
C LEU A 251 -11.62 22.19 -4.78
N GLN A 252 -12.67 21.86 -4.03
CA GLN A 252 -14.00 22.46 -4.09
C GLN A 252 -14.77 22.16 -2.79
N GLU A 253 -15.77 22.98 -2.44
CA GLU A 253 -16.83 22.56 -1.51
C GLU A 253 -17.38 21.21 -2.02
N GLY A 254 -17.15 20.13 -1.28
CA GLY A 254 -17.54 18.76 -1.65
C GLY A 254 -16.48 17.92 -2.38
N SER A 255 -15.22 18.36 -2.47
CA SER A 255 -14.12 17.46 -2.81
C SER A 255 -13.38 17.04 -1.54
N ASP A 256 -13.14 15.75 -1.42
CA ASP A 256 -13.26 15.06 -0.14
C ASP A 256 -11.99 14.21 0.05
N TYR A 257 -10.81 14.83 -0.02
CA TYR A 257 -9.57 14.09 0.23
C TYR A 257 -9.32 14.01 1.73
N ALA A 258 -9.23 12.79 2.24
CA ALA A 258 -8.92 12.57 3.64
C ALA A 258 -7.50 13.08 3.97
N TYR A 259 -7.36 13.85 5.05
CA TYR A 259 -6.07 14.28 5.58
C TYR A 259 -5.36 13.09 6.25
N MET A 260 -4.57 12.35 5.46
CA MET A 260 -3.92 11.10 5.89
C MET A 260 -2.75 11.35 6.84
N TYR A 261 -2.02 12.45 6.65
CA TYR A 261 -0.81 12.77 7.42
C TYR A 261 -1.01 12.68 8.93
N LYS A 262 -2.09 13.27 9.46
CA LYS A 262 -2.36 13.25 10.91
C LYS A 262 -2.59 11.83 11.41
N GLY A 263 -3.33 11.02 10.67
CA GLY A 263 -3.58 9.61 11.00
C GLY A 263 -2.29 8.80 11.05
N VAL A 264 -1.37 9.02 10.11
CA VAL A 264 -0.06 8.37 10.12
C VAL A 264 0.77 8.80 11.33
N VAL A 265 0.92 10.10 11.56
CA VAL A 265 1.73 10.63 12.67
C VAL A 265 1.23 10.14 14.02
N ASP A 266 -0.08 10.19 14.25
CA ASP A 266 -0.67 9.75 15.51
C ASP A 266 -0.57 8.24 15.68
N SER A 267 -0.79 7.45 14.62
CA SER A 267 -0.69 5.99 14.67
C SER A 267 0.74 5.54 14.95
N PHE A 268 1.72 6.12 14.26
CA PHE A 268 3.11 5.71 14.40
C PHE A 268 3.70 6.12 15.76
N ASN A 269 3.41 7.35 16.22
CA ASN A 269 3.82 7.79 17.56
C ASN A 269 3.09 7.01 18.67
N GLY A 270 1.81 6.69 18.47
CA GLY A 270 1.05 5.82 19.37
C GLY A 270 1.69 4.45 19.53
N ALA A 271 2.04 3.79 18.42
CA ALA A 271 2.75 2.52 18.42
C ALA A 271 4.10 2.60 19.15
N LEU A 272 4.90 3.63 18.88
CA LEU A 272 6.19 3.84 19.57
C LEU A 272 6.00 3.99 21.08
N ASN A 273 5.03 4.81 21.50
CA ASN A 273 4.74 5.05 22.91
C ASN A 273 4.23 3.78 23.60
N ARG A 274 3.35 3.02 22.95
CA ARG A 274 2.81 1.77 23.49
C ARG A 274 3.90 0.70 23.61
N ALA A 275 4.79 0.57 22.64
CA ALA A 275 5.95 -0.31 22.71
C ALA A 275 6.87 0.06 23.88
N ALA A 276 7.15 1.35 24.07
CA ALA A 276 7.94 1.83 25.20
C ALA A 276 7.27 1.55 26.56
N GLN A 277 5.95 1.72 26.68
CA GLN A 277 5.19 1.37 27.88
C GLN A 277 5.25 -0.12 28.22
N ASN A 278 5.27 -0.99 27.20
CA ASN A 278 5.43 -2.42 27.36
C ASN A 278 6.89 -2.84 27.63
N GLY A 279 7.84 -1.89 27.63
CA GLY A 279 9.26 -2.17 27.78
C GLY A 279 9.89 -2.90 26.59
N TRP A 280 9.29 -2.80 25.40
CA TRP A 280 9.77 -3.48 24.20
C TRP A 280 10.97 -2.74 23.59
N ASN A 281 11.98 -3.50 23.16
CA ASN A 281 13.17 -2.96 22.52
C ASN A 281 12.90 -2.74 21.02
N VAL A 282 12.58 -1.52 20.63
CA VAL A 282 12.38 -1.15 19.22
C VAL A 282 13.73 -0.74 18.61
N ALA A 283 14.25 -1.56 17.70
CA ALA A 283 15.52 -1.30 17.01
C ALA A 283 15.34 -0.54 15.70
N GLY A 284 14.40 -0.98 14.86
CA GLY A 284 14.15 -0.46 13.54
C GLY A 284 12.82 0.29 13.40
N ARG A 285 12.84 1.28 12.52
CA ARG A 285 11.67 2.06 12.10
C ARG A 285 11.72 2.19 10.59
N TYR A 286 10.77 1.56 9.91
CA TYR A 286 10.75 1.44 8.47
C TYR A 286 9.37 1.74 7.90
N PHE A 287 9.27 1.88 6.59
CA PHE A 287 7.98 1.95 5.91
C PHE A 287 7.92 1.01 4.70
N VAL A 288 6.70 0.68 4.31
CA VAL A 288 6.33 0.06 3.05
C VAL A 288 5.26 0.93 2.41
N SER A 289 5.47 1.31 1.16
CA SER A 289 4.49 2.09 0.39
C SER A 289 4.07 1.37 -0.87
N PHE A 290 2.76 1.28 -1.09
CA PHE A 290 2.19 0.84 -2.36
C PHE A 290 1.15 1.88 -2.78
N GLN A 291 1.60 2.81 -3.62
CA GLN A 291 0.90 4.04 -3.93
C GLN A 291 1.32 4.55 -5.30
N GLY A 292 0.39 5.13 -6.03
CA GLY A 292 0.65 5.94 -7.23
C GLY A 292 -0.41 5.77 -8.31
N GLU A 293 -1.36 4.84 -8.15
CA GLU A 293 -2.48 4.60 -9.06
C GLU A 293 -3.27 5.91 -9.31
N SER A 294 -3.57 6.67 -8.25
CA SER A 294 -4.24 7.99 -8.38
C SER A 294 -3.35 9.12 -8.92
N ASP A 295 -2.05 8.87 -9.08
CA ASP A 295 -1.04 9.86 -9.47
C ASP A 295 -0.35 9.54 -10.80
N ILE A 296 -0.80 8.53 -11.57
CA ILE A 296 -0.15 8.14 -12.83
C ILE A 296 0.04 9.33 -13.81
N TYR A 297 -0.85 10.32 -13.75
CA TYR A 297 -0.80 11.54 -14.56
C TYR A 297 -0.13 12.74 -13.86
N ASN A 298 0.35 12.58 -12.63
CA ASN A 298 0.93 13.66 -11.84
C ASN A 298 2.45 13.75 -12.11
N PRO A 299 2.92 14.75 -12.88
CA PRO A 299 4.35 14.88 -13.18
C PRO A 299 5.19 15.23 -11.95
N SER A 300 4.56 15.76 -10.89
CA SER A 300 5.21 16.16 -9.63
C SER A 300 5.22 15.04 -8.59
N TYR A 301 4.81 13.82 -8.96
CA TYR A 301 4.73 12.67 -8.07
C TYR A 301 6.00 12.48 -7.23
N ASN A 302 7.17 12.47 -7.86
CA ASN A 302 8.45 12.24 -7.20
C ASN A 302 8.76 13.28 -6.13
N ASP A 303 8.44 14.54 -6.40
CA ASP A 303 8.68 15.64 -5.46
C ASP A 303 7.78 15.50 -4.22
N TYR A 304 6.50 15.22 -4.42
CA TYR A 304 5.56 15.00 -3.32
C TYR A 304 5.86 13.74 -2.54
N TYR A 305 6.19 12.64 -3.21
CA TYR A 305 6.59 11.40 -2.57
C TYR A 305 7.80 11.62 -1.65
N MET A 306 8.83 12.31 -2.13
CA MET A 306 9.99 12.61 -1.30
C MET A 306 9.72 13.62 -0.19
N GLN A 307 8.77 14.53 -0.35
CA GLN A 307 8.30 15.38 0.76
C GLN A 307 7.65 14.53 1.85
N VAL A 308 6.76 13.60 1.50
CA VAL A 308 6.13 12.65 2.42
C VAL A 308 7.20 11.79 3.13
N VAL A 309 8.16 11.22 2.40
CA VAL A 309 9.27 10.44 2.98
C VAL A 309 10.09 11.27 3.98
N ARG A 310 10.36 12.56 3.69
CA ARG A 310 11.06 13.44 4.64
C ARG A 310 10.25 13.69 5.91
N GLN A 311 8.92 13.69 5.84
CA GLN A 311 8.10 13.74 7.05
C GLN A 311 8.21 12.44 7.87
N TRP A 312 8.20 11.28 7.22
CA TRP A 312 8.43 9.99 7.89
C TRP A 312 9.80 9.91 8.56
N GLN A 313 10.82 10.51 7.94
CA GLN A 313 12.15 10.62 8.54
C GLN A 313 12.16 11.44 9.84
N GLN A 314 11.26 12.42 10.00
CA GLN A 314 11.11 13.15 11.27
C GLN A 314 10.54 12.27 12.39
N LEU A 315 9.83 11.19 12.05
CA LEU A 315 9.39 10.15 13.00
C LEU A 315 10.51 9.14 13.33
N GLY A 316 11.70 9.34 12.76
CA GLY A 316 12.85 8.46 12.90
C GLY A 316 12.81 7.23 11.99
N ILE A 317 11.93 7.21 10.98
CA ILE A 317 11.93 6.16 9.96
C ILE A 317 13.16 6.34 9.07
N THR A 318 13.98 5.29 8.95
CA THR A 318 15.31 5.41 8.30
C THR A 318 15.34 4.85 6.88
N LYS A 319 14.51 3.83 6.62
CA LYS A 319 14.47 3.10 5.35
C LYS A 319 13.03 2.78 4.98
N GLY A 320 12.78 2.59 3.69
CA GLY A 320 11.49 2.07 3.25
C GLY A 320 11.55 1.35 1.91
N ALA A 321 10.49 0.60 1.64
CA ALA A 321 10.29 -0.10 0.39
C ALA A 321 9.14 0.54 -0.42
N LEU A 322 9.38 0.80 -1.69
CA LEU A 322 8.37 1.28 -2.64
C LEU A 322 7.95 0.13 -3.57
N VAL A 323 6.69 -0.26 -3.52
CA VAL A 323 6.06 -1.17 -4.48
C VAL A 323 5.64 -0.37 -5.70
N GLU A 324 6.06 -0.83 -6.87
CA GLU A 324 5.70 -0.19 -8.13
C GLU A 324 4.24 -0.47 -8.47
N THR A 325 3.58 0.54 -8.99
CA THR A 325 2.14 0.52 -9.20
C THR A 325 1.77 0.36 -10.65
N SER A 326 0.54 -0.07 -10.90
CA SER A 326 -0.08 -0.09 -12.22
C SER A 326 -1.40 0.70 -12.27
N PHE A 327 -2.30 0.29 -13.13
CA PHE A 327 -3.64 0.86 -13.29
C PHE A 327 -4.60 -0.23 -13.78
N THR A 328 -5.87 0.12 -14.02
CA THR A 328 -6.86 -0.83 -14.55
C THR A 328 -6.39 -1.49 -15.84
N ILE A 329 -6.26 -2.81 -15.84
CA ILE A 329 -5.91 -3.58 -17.05
C ILE A 329 -7.06 -3.60 -18.06
N GLY A 330 -6.71 -3.71 -19.35
CA GLY A 330 -7.65 -3.72 -20.47
C GLY A 330 -8.27 -2.36 -20.81
N GLU A 331 -7.95 -1.31 -20.05
CA GLU A 331 -8.43 0.05 -20.31
C GLU A 331 -7.47 0.83 -21.22
N PRO A 332 -8.00 1.74 -22.08
CA PRO A 332 -7.17 2.58 -22.93
C PRO A 332 -6.53 3.75 -22.19
N LEU A 333 -7.14 4.16 -21.07
CA LEU A 333 -6.60 5.21 -20.23
C LEU A 333 -5.44 4.67 -19.41
N GLY A 334 -4.37 5.45 -19.34
CA GLY A 334 -3.26 5.18 -18.43
C GLY A 334 -2.11 4.38 -19.03
N ALA A 335 -2.24 3.78 -20.22
CA ALA A 335 -1.20 2.89 -20.76
C ALA A 335 0.20 3.53 -20.83
N GLN A 336 0.32 4.76 -21.34
CA GLN A 336 1.60 5.49 -21.34
C GLN A 336 1.95 6.01 -19.94
N ALA A 337 0.95 6.47 -19.19
CA ALA A 337 1.14 7.04 -17.86
C ALA A 337 1.65 6.01 -16.83
N VAL A 338 1.22 4.75 -16.93
CA VAL A 338 1.73 3.63 -16.10
C VAL A 338 3.20 3.37 -16.40
N GLN A 339 3.61 3.37 -17.68
CA GLN A 339 5.01 3.22 -18.04
C GLN A 339 5.85 4.39 -17.50
N GLU A 340 5.36 5.62 -17.63
CA GLU A 340 6.02 6.80 -17.06
C GLU A 340 6.10 6.73 -15.53
N MET A 341 5.04 6.28 -14.85
CA MET A 341 5.02 6.11 -13.41
C MET A 341 6.05 5.08 -12.95
N HIS A 342 6.12 3.91 -13.60
CA HIS A 342 7.15 2.91 -13.33
C HIS A 342 8.57 3.50 -13.46
N LEU A 343 8.87 4.23 -14.54
CA LEU A 343 10.17 4.87 -14.71
C LEU A 343 10.45 5.94 -13.63
N ARG A 344 9.42 6.66 -13.20
CA ARG A 344 9.50 7.64 -12.10
C ARG A 344 9.81 6.97 -10.76
N GLN A 345 9.15 5.85 -10.45
CA GLN A 345 9.34 5.06 -9.23
C GLN A 345 10.71 4.36 -9.20
N GLU A 346 11.15 3.75 -10.30
CA GLU A 346 12.51 3.22 -10.46
C GLU A 346 13.57 4.32 -10.21
N LYS A 347 13.37 5.50 -10.81
CA LYS A 347 14.26 6.64 -10.59
C LYS A 347 14.26 7.09 -9.13
N LEU A 348 13.11 7.16 -8.46
CA LEU A 348 13.03 7.48 -7.04
C LEU A 348 13.86 6.52 -6.20
N ILE A 349 13.71 5.21 -6.44
CA ILE A 349 14.43 4.17 -5.71
C ILE A 349 15.94 4.30 -5.91
N VAL A 350 16.38 4.49 -7.16
CA VAL A 350 17.81 4.60 -7.49
C VAL A 350 18.44 5.88 -6.92
N ASP A 351 17.75 7.01 -7.00
CA ASP A 351 18.30 8.30 -6.60
C ASP A 351 18.32 8.50 -5.08
N ASN A 352 17.57 7.71 -4.31
CA ASN A 352 17.39 7.90 -2.87
C ASN A 352 17.84 6.67 -2.07
N PRO A 353 19.02 6.72 -1.42
CA PRO A 353 19.58 5.59 -0.69
C PRO A 353 18.77 5.09 0.50
N CYS A 354 17.70 5.78 0.91
CA CYS A 354 16.79 5.30 1.95
C CYS A 354 15.65 4.42 1.40
N LEU A 355 15.57 4.24 0.07
CA LEU A 355 14.53 3.46 -0.59
C LEU A 355 15.11 2.18 -1.19
N VAL A 356 14.28 1.14 -1.19
CA VAL A 356 14.50 -0.08 -1.96
C VAL A 356 13.24 -0.40 -2.76
N LEU A 357 13.38 -1.14 -3.85
CA LEU A 357 12.24 -1.75 -4.54
C LEU A 357 11.56 -2.72 -3.56
N GLY A 358 10.27 -2.54 -3.33
CA GLY A 358 9.44 -3.53 -2.64
C GLY A 358 9.15 -4.70 -3.55
N SER A 359 8.36 -4.43 -4.60
CA SER A 359 8.03 -5.39 -5.65
C SER A 359 7.68 -4.63 -6.93
N SER A 360 7.97 -5.23 -8.09
CA SER A 360 7.50 -4.76 -9.40
C SER A 360 6.31 -5.58 -9.91
N PHE A 361 5.77 -6.51 -9.11
CA PHE A 361 4.81 -7.52 -9.56
C PHE A 361 3.56 -6.92 -10.21
N ASP A 362 2.98 -5.87 -9.64
CA ASP A 362 1.81 -5.18 -10.19
C ASP A 362 2.11 -4.60 -11.58
N PHE A 363 3.17 -3.80 -11.67
CA PHE A 363 3.64 -3.28 -12.95
C PHE A 363 3.95 -4.40 -13.94
N ASP A 364 4.65 -5.46 -13.53
CA ASP A 364 5.06 -6.59 -14.37
C ASP A 364 3.87 -7.32 -14.98
N HIS A 365 2.73 -7.39 -14.28
CA HIS A 365 1.50 -8.01 -14.77
C HIS A 365 0.51 -7.04 -15.46
N TYR A 366 0.84 -5.76 -15.58
CA TYR A 366 -0.02 -4.80 -16.28
C TYR A 366 -0.12 -5.09 -17.80
N VAL A 367 -1.37 -5.08 -18.28
CA VAL A 367 -1.75 -5.17 -19.71
C VAL A 367 -2.79 -4.08 -20.00
N PRO A 368 -2.51 -3.11 -20.90
CA PRO A 368 -3.51 -2.11 -21.29
C PRO A 368 -4.52 -2.69 -22.29
N ASP A 369 -5.38 -1.85 -22.87
CA ASP A 369 -6.20 -2.24 -24.01
C ASP A 369 -5.38 -2.76 -25.21
N LYS A 370 -6.04 -3.48 -26.11
CA LYS A 370 -5.44 -4.14 -27.28
C LYS A 370 -4.68 -3.19 -28.22
N SER A 371 -5.14 -1.95 -28.39
CA SER A 371 -4.48 -0.98 -29.26
C SER A 371 -3.14 -0.54 -28.67
N ASN A 372 -3.14 -0.09 -27.41
CA ASN A 372 -1.92 0.31 -26.73
C ASN A 372 -0.96 -0.87 -26.53
N TYR A 373 -1.49 -2.07 -26.31
CA TYR A 373 -0.66 -3.27 -26.16
C TYR A 373 0.16 -3.55 -27.41
N ASN A 374 -0.50 -3.64 -28.57
CA ASN A 374 0.16 -3.93 -29.84
C ASN A 374 1.14 -2.83 -30.25
N ALA A 375 0.89 -1.59 -29.84
CA ALA A 375 1.75 -0.46 -30.15
C ALA A 375 3.01 -0.40 -29.27
N PHE A 376 2.90 -0.69 -27.96
CA PHE A 376 3.97 -0.35 -27.00
C PHE A 376 4.33 -1.44 -25.99
N TRP A 377 3.43 -2.38 -25.69
CA TRP A 377 3.62 -3.33 -24.57
C TRP A 377 3.88 -4.77 -25.00
N LYS A 378 3.61 -5.13 -26.25
CA LYS A 378 3.75 -6.51 -26.76
C LYS A 378 5.14 -7.12 -26.49
N GLY A 379 6.21 -6.33 -26.63
CA GLY A 379 7.57 -6.78 -26.35
C GLY A 379 7.83 -7.14 -24.88
N LYS A 380 7.13 -6.51 -23.92
CA LYS A 380 7.23 -6.86 -22.49
C LYS A 380 6.70 -8.28 -22.23
N TRP A 381 5.73 -8.70 -23.03
CA TRP A 381 5.04 -9.99 -22.92
C TRP A 381 5.61 -11.04 -23.88
N ASN A 382 6.90 -10.93 -24.24
CA ASN A 382 7.60 -11.85 -25.14
C ASN A 382 6.84 -12.09 -26.46
N ASP A 383 6.24 -11.03 -27.00
CA ASP A 383 5.48 -11.04 -28.25
C ASP A 383 4.23 -11.96 -28.26
N ALA A 384 3.70 -12.31 -27.08
CA ALA A 384 2.39 -12.97 -26.97
C ALA A 384 1.28 -12.15 -27.65
N ASP A 385 0.18 -12.82 -28.00
CA ASP A 385 -1.01 -12.11 -28.45
C ASP A 385 -1.75 -11.48 -27.26
N TRP A 386 -2.46 -10.37 -27.51
CA TRP A 386 -3.09 -9.60 -26.44
C TRP A 386 -4.06 -10.43 -25.60
N GLU A 387 -4.81 -11.35 -26.20
CA GLU A 387 -5.78 -12.19 -25.48
C GLU A 387 -5.06 -13.10 -24.45
N ASP A 388 -3.89 -13.64 -24.81
CA ASP A 388 -3.09 -14.49 -23.92
C ASP A 388 -2.48 -13.66 -22.79
N ALA A 389 -1.86 -12.52 -23.12
CA ALA A 389 -1.28 -11.62 -22.13
C ALA A 389 -2.35 -11.09 -21.16
N TYR A 390 -3.49 -10.64 -21.69
CA TYR A 390 -4.62 -10.18 -20.89
C TYR A 390 -5.17 -11.32 -20.02
N GLY A 391 -5.33 -12.53 -20.58
CA GLY A 391 -5.74 -13.71 -19.82
C GLY A 391 -4.82 -14.00 -18.63
N LEU A 392 -3.51 -13.95 -18.83
CA LEU A 392 -2.52 -14.12 -17.74
C LEU A 392 -2.60 -13.00 -16.70
N ALA A 393 -2.75 -11.74 -17.12
CA ALA A 393 -2.94 -10.61 -16.21
C ALA A 393 -4.25 -10.71 -15.41
N ARG A 394 -5.29 -11.31 -15.98
CA ARG A 394 -6.54 -11.59 -15.27
C ARG A 394 -6.34 -12.59 -14.13
N LEU A 395 -5.46 -13.58 -14.27
CA LEU A 395 -5.22 -14.58 -13.21
C LEU A 395 -4.73 -13.97 -11.88
N VAL A 396 -4.16 -12.76 -11.90
CA VAL A 396 -3.57 -12.09 -10.72
C VAL A 396 -4.36 -10.89 -10.23
N THR A 397 -5.42 -10.50 -10.94
CA THR A 397 -6.30 -9.36 -10.60
C THR A 397 -7.66 -9.85 -10.09
N ASP A 398 -8.46 -8.93 -9.57
CA ASP A 398 -9.80 -9.23 -9.05
C ASP A 398 -10.71 -9.86 -10.12
N ALA A 399 -11.46 -10.91 -9.78
CA ALA A 399 -12.36 -11.57 -10.74
C ALA A 399 -13.51 -10.67 -11.24
N ALA A 400 -13.91 -9.66 -10.47
CA ALA A 400 -14.94 -8.72 -10.87
C ALA A 400 -14.42 -7.76 -11.95
N GLU A 401 -15.14 -7.68 -13.06
CA GLU A 401 -14.71 -6.95 -14.24
C GLU A 401 -14.66 -5.43 -14.04
N GLN A 402 -15.42 -4.90 -13.08
CA GLN A 402 -15.34 -3.49 -12.66
C GLN A 402 -14.18 -3.19 -11.71
N ASN A 403 -13.43 -4.20 -11.26
CA ASN A 403 -12.41 -4.09 -10.20
C ASN A 403 -11.00 -4.51 -10.64
N ARG A 404 -10.73 -4.56 -11.95
CA ARG A 404 -9.46 -5.05 -12.51
C ARG A 404 -8.22 -4.20 -12.19
N ILE A 405 -8.39 -3.09 -11.48
CA ILE A 405 -7.27 -2.30 -10.92
C ILE A 405 -6.69 -2.94 -9.66
N HIS A 406 -7.49 -3.76 -8.95
CA HIS A 406 -7.07 -4.40 -7.72
C HIS A 406 -6.53 -5.80 -7.98
N LEU A 407 -5.46 -6.12 -7.26
CA LEU A 407 -4.84 -7.43 -7.27
C LEU A 407 -5.61 -8.40 -6.38
N ASN A 408 -5.56 -9.68 -6.75
CA ASN A 408 -6.12 -10.72 -5.92
C ASN A 408 -5.22 -11.05 -4.72
N SER A 409 -5.75 -11.87 -3.84
CA SER A 409 -5.11 -12.26 -2.59
C SER A 409 -3.73 -12.88 -2.75
N ALA A 410 -3.58 -13.76 -3.74
CA ALA A 410 -2.32 -14.47 -3.99
C ALA A 410 -1.25 -13.50 -4.54
N ALA A 411 -1.62 -12.59 -5.45
CA ALA A 411 -0.72 -11.57 -5.97
C ALA A 411 -0.26 -10.58 -4.88
N LEU A 412 -1.18 -10.13 -4.02
CA LEU A 412 -0.83 -9.27 -2.89
C LEU A 412 0.07 -9.99 -1.88
N THR A 413 -0.14 -11.29 -1.66
CA THR A 413 0.76 -12.13 -0.84
C THR A 413 2.16 -12.18 -1.46
N GLN A 414 2.27 -12.44 -2.77
CA GLN A 414 3.55 -12.42 -3.50
C GLN A 414 4.29 -11.09 -3.33
N ILE A 415 3.59 -9.96 -3.51
CA ILE A 415 4.12 -8.62 -3.29
C ILE A 415 4.63 -8.45 -1.85
N GLY A 416 3.87 -8.94 -0.87
CA GLY A 416 4.25 -8.89 0.55
C GLY A 416 5.57 -9.62 0.82
N ARG A 417 5.73 -10.82 0.26
CA ARG A 417 6.95 -11.63 0.36
C ARG A 417 8.15 -10.93 -0.27
N GLU A 418 8.05 -10.52 -1.53
CA GLU A 418 9.14 -9.83 -2.24
C GLU A 418 9.56 -8.54 -1.53
N THR A 419 8.57 -7.79 -1.04
CA THR A 419 8.82 -6.55 -0.30
C THR A 419 9.55 -6.82 1.01
N ALA A 420 9.20 -7.88 1.73
CA ALA A 420 9.90 -8.28 2.95
C ALA A 420 11.33 -8.74 2.67
N GLU A 421 11.53 -9.54 1.63
CA GLU A 421 12.87 -10.00 1.22
C GLU A 421 13.79 -8.83 0.89
N ASN A 422 13.30 -7.89 0.08
CA ASN A 422 14.08 -6.73 -0.33
C ASN A 422 14.36 -5.77 0.84
N LEU A 423 13.36 -5.48 1.68
CA LEU A 423 13.57 -4.61 2.83
C LEU A 423 14.46 -5.27 3.89
N ALA A 424 14.27 -6.56 4.19
CA ALA A 424 15.12 -7.30 5.13
C ALA A 424 16.58 -7.31 4.67
N ALA A 425 16.83 -7.62 3.40
CA ALA A 425 18.19 -7.56 2.83
C ALA A 425 18.79 -6.16 2.95
N PHE A 426 17.98 -5.12 2.67
CA PHE A 426 18.41 -3.74 2.73
C PHE A 426 18.74 -3.29 4.17
N VAL A 427 17.96 -3.66 5.17
CA VAL A 427 18.24 -3.30 6.57
C VAL A 427 19.43 -4.08 7.14
N MET A 428 19.55 -5.37 6.80
CA MET A 428 20.61 -6.25 7.34
C MET A 428 21.98 -5.99 6.72
N ALA A 429 22.04 -5.37 5.55
CA ALA A 429 23.30 -4.96 4.92
C ALA A 429 24.06 -3.89 5.71
N ASP A 430 23.36 -3.04 6.47
CA ASP A 430 23.97 -1.95 7.24
C ASP A 430 24.47 -2.37 8.63
N VAL A 431 24.20 -3.61 9.04
CA VAL A 431 24.60 -4.17 10.35
C VAL A 431 25.98 -4.86 10.28
N ARG A 432 26.59 -4.94 9.09
CA ARG A 432 27.91 -5.55 8.84
C ARG A 432 28.94 -4.51 8.43
#